data_AF-A0A933IHI7-F1
#
_entry.id   AF-A0A933IHI7-F1
#
_cell.length_a   1.000
_cell.length_b   1.000
_cell.length_c   1.000
_cell.angle_alpha   90.00
_cell.angle_beta   90.00
_cell.angle_gamma   90.00
#
_symmetry.space_group_name_H-M   'P 1'
#
loop_
_entity.id
_entity.type
_entity.pdbx_description
1 polymer ?
#
loop_
_entity_poly.entity_id
_entity_poly.type
_entity_poly.pdbx_seq_one_letter_code
_entity_poly.pdbx_strand_id
1 'polypeptide(L)'
;MSRESYMTLLRTADPRIAELLDQGFEFVTNAFRPGQAPRGVPARDCDQMAARLRREGWEVDLTLAYDERGKALPQMASLWRRRSA
;
A
#
# COMPACT_ATOMS: atom_id res chain seq x y z
N MET A 1 -7.00 -13.38 -9.55
CA MET A 1 -5.95 -13.76 -8.58
C MET A 1 -6.55 -13.68 -7.18
N SER A 2 -6.24 -14.60 -6.26
CA SER A 2 -6.72 -14.49 -4.86
C SER A 2 -5.88 -13.45 -4.10
N ARG A 3 -6.43 -12.90 -3.01
CA ARG A 3 -5.69 -12.00 -2.11
C ARG A 3 -4.41 -12.66 -1.59
N GLU A 4 -4.47 -13.95 -1.26
CA GLU A 4 -3.32 -14.72 -0.78
C GLU A 4 -2.22 -14.83 -1.84
N SER A 5 -2.56 -15.16 -3.08
CA SER A 5 -1.58 -15.20 -4.18
C SER A 5 -0.95 -13.82 -4.43
N TYR A 6 -1.73 -12.75 -4.31
CA TYR A 6 -1.22 -11.39 -4.42
C TYR A 6 -0.23 -11.07 -3.30
N MET A 7 -0.53 -11.42 -2.05
CA MET A 7 0.36 -11.19 -0.91
C MET A 7 1.66 -11.99 -1.03
N THR A 8 1.61 -13.24 -1.48
CA THR A 8 2.82 -14.05 -1.76
C THR A 8 3.70 -13.40 -2.83
N LEU A 9 3.07 -12.86 -3.89
CA LEU A 9 3.77 -12.14 -4.94
C LEU A 9 4.44 -10.86 -4.40
N LEU A 10 3.72 -10.03 -3.64
CA LEU A 10 4.28 -8.82 -3.04
C LEU A 10 5.44 -9.13 -2.09
N ARG A 11 5.30 -10.16 -1.24
CA ARG A 11 6.34 -10.62 -0.33
C ARG A 11 7.62 -11.03 -1.06
N THR A 12 7.49 -11.60 -2.26
CA THR A 12 8.64 -12.01 -3.09
C THR A 12 9.27 -10.83 -3.83
N ALA A 13 8.45 -9.86 -4.24
CA ALA A 13 8.86 -8.75 -5.09
C ALA A 13 9.59 -7.62 -4.34
N ASP A 14 9.33 -7.43 -3.04
CA ASP A 14 9.88 -6.33 -2.25
C ASP A 14 10.26 -6.78 -0.84
N PRO A 15 11.57 -6.78 -0.47
CA PRO A 15 12.02 -7.09 0.89
C PRO A 15 11.37 -6.21 1.96
N ARG A 16 11.04 -4.96 1.65
CA ARG A 16 10.36 -4.07 2.60
C ARG A 16 8.92 -4.54 2.86
N ILE A 17 8.22 -5.05 1.85
CA ILE A 17 6.87 -5.61 2.04
C ILE A 17 6.96 -6.88 2.89
N ALA A 18 7.96 -7.73 2.66
CA ALA A 18 8.17 -8.91 3.49
C ALA A 18 8.38 -8.52 4.97
N GLU A 19 9.19 -7.50 5.23
CA GLU A 19 9.43 -6.98 6.57
C GLU A 19 8.15 -6.42 7.22
N LEU A 20 7.34 -5.67 6.48
CA LEU A 20 6.07 -5.14 6.98
C LEU A 20 5.11 -6.26 7.38
N LEU A 21 4.99 -7.31 6.56
CA LEU A 21 4.19 -8.49 6.88
C LEU A 21 4.70 -9.18 8.15
N ASP A 22 6.02 -9.31 8.32
CA ASP A 22 6.63 -9.93 9.50
C ASP A 22 6.43 -9.07 10.78
N GLN A 23 6.33 -7.75 10.62
CA GLN A 23 5.99 -6.81 11.70
C GLN A 23 4.48 -6.72 12.00
N GLY A 24 3.66 -7.52 11.31
CA GLY A 24 2.21 -7.58 11.51
C GLY A 24 1.43 -6.45 10.83
N PHE A 25 2.02 -5.76 9.85
CA PHE A 25 1.26 -4.82 9.02
C PHE A 25 0.35 -5.56 8.03
N GLU A 26 -0.86 -5.04 7.89
CA GLU A 26 -1.86 -5.50 6.95
C GLU A 26 -1.91 -4.58 5.72
N PHE A 27 -2.00 -5.20 4.54
CA PHE A 27 -2.29 -4.48 3.31
C PHE A 27 -3.69 -3.86 3.34
N VAL A 28 -3.78 -2.56 3.05
CA VAL A 28 -5.05 -1.82 2.96
C VAL A 28 -5.49 -1.69 1.52
N THR A 29 -4.70 -1.00 0.69
CA THR A 29 -5.00 -0.72 -0.72
C THR A 29 -3.80 -0.13 -1.45
N ASN A 30 -3.87 -0.08 -2.78
CA ASN A 30 -2.97 0.74 -3.59
C ASN A 30 -3.64 2.08 -3.87
N ALA A 31 -2.93 3.17 -3.62
CA ALA A 31 -3.40 4.52 -3.91
C ALA A 31 -2.41 5.26 -4.80
N PHE A 32 -2.90 6.20 -5.61
CA PHE A 32 -2.03 7.06 -6.40
C PHE A 32 -1.16 7.92 -5.49
N ARG A 33 0.07 8.19 -5.92
CA ARG A 33 0.89 9.22 -5.28
C ARG A 33 0.30 10.61 -5.56
N PRO A 34 0.63 11.63 -4.75
CA PRO A 34 0.13 12.98 -4.95
C PRO A 34 0.37 13.47 -6.38
N GLY A 35 -0.70 13.96 -7.02
CA GLY A 35 -0.66 14.48 -8.40
C GLY A 35 -0.48 13.42 -9.52
N GLN A 36 -0.42 12.13 -9.19
CA GLN A 36 -0.23 11.06 -10.17
C GLN A 36 -1.55 10.42 -10.65
N ALA A 37 -2.67 10.75 -10.00
CA ALA A 37 -3.98 10.27 -10.43
C ALA A 37 -4.33 10.82 -11.83
N PRO A 38 -4.91 10.01 -12.74
CA PRO A 38 -5.38 10.50 -14.03
C PRO A 38 -6.42 11.63 -13.88
N ARG A 39 -6.42 12.57 -14.82
CA ARG A 39 -7.42 13.66 -14.85
C ARG A 39 -8.83 13.07 -14.85
N GLY A 40 -9.70 13.60 -13.99
CA GLY A 40 -11.09 13.16 -13.86
C GLY A 40 -11.31 12.00 -12.90
N VAL A 41 -10.27 11.48 -12.24
CA VAL A 41 -10.41 10.46 -11.18
C VAL A 41 -10.41 11.15 -9.82
N PRO A 42 -11.56 11.24 -9.12
CA PRO A 42 -11.62 11.76 -7.75
C PRO A 42 -11.14 10.68 -6.77
N ALA A 43 -9.84 10.42 -6.73
CA ALA A 43 -9.22 9.51 -5.77
C ALA A 43 -8.43 10.30 -4.73
N ARG A 44 -8.52 9.89 -3.46
CA ARG A 44 -7.56 10.33 -2.44
C ARG A 44 -6.20 9.74 -2.78
N ASP A 45 -5.16 10.55 -2.74
CA ASP A 45 -3.80 10.05 -2.86
C ASP A 45 -3.38 9.28 -1.60
N CYS A 46 -2.24 8.57 -1.70
CA CYS A 46 -1.71 7.75 -0.62
C CYS A 46 -1.44 8.55 0.66
N ASP A 47 -1.07 9.83 0.54
CA ASP A 47 -0.73 10.67 1.69
C ASP A 47 -1.98 11.09 2.44
N GLN A 48 -3.04 11.46 1.72
CA GLN A 48 -4.35 11.75 2.30
C GLN A 48 -4.94 10.52 3.01
N MET A 49 -4.79 9.34 2.41
CA MET A 49 -5.24 8.09 3.04
C MET A 49 -4.42 7.74 4.27
N ALA A 50 -3.08 7.87 4.20
CA ALA A 50 -2.20 7.63 5.34
C ALA A 50 -2.47 8.59 6.50
N ALA A 51 -2.63 9.89 6.22
CA ALA A 51 -2.96 10.90 7.22
C ALA A 51 -4.31 10.63 7.90
N ARG A 52 -5.30 10.09 7.18
CA ARG A 52 -6.57 9.64 7.77
C ARG A 52 -6.34 8.48 8.73
N LEU A 53 -5.67 7.42 8.30
CA LEU A 53 -5.43 6.24 9.14
C LEU A 53 -4.62 6.59 10.40
N ARG A 54 -3.61 7.45 10.29
CA ARG A 54 -2.85 7.94 11.45
C ARG A 54 -3.74 8.67 12.46
N ARG A 55 -4.66 9.52 11.99
CA ARG A 55 -5.65 10.19 12.86
C ARG A 55 -6.64 9.22 13.52
N GLU A 56 -6.90 8.09 12.88
CA GLU A 56 -7.70 6.99 13.43
C GLU A 56 -6.90 6.11 14.42
N GLY A 57 -5.63 6.44 14.71
CA GLY A 57 -4.79 5.74 15.67
C GLY A 57 -4.03 4.54 15.10
N TRP A 58 -3.91 4.43 13.78
CA TRP A 58 -3.12 3.36 13.15
C TRP A 58 -1.68 3.82 12.91
N GLU A 59 -0.75 2.88 13.05
CA GLU A 59 0.58 3.03 12.47
C GLU A 59 0.49 2.69 10.98
N VAL A 60 1.15 3.48 10.13
CA VAL A 60 0.97 3.43 8.68
C VAL A 60 2.30 3.55 7.95
N ASP A 61 2.54 2.62 7.03
CA ASP A 61 3.69 2.59 6.13
C ASP A 61 3.22 2.62 4.66
N LEU A 62 4.11 3.07 3.77
CA LEU A 62 3.88 3.20 2.33
C LEU A 62 5.04 2.56 1.58
N THR A 63 4.75 1.56 0.75
CA THR A 63 5.75 0.94 -0.14
C THR A 63 5.42 1.17 -1.60
N LEU A 64 6.30 0.72 -2.49
CA LEU A 64 5.99 0.65 -3.92
C LEU A 64 4.80 -0.27 -4.15
N ALA A 65 3.89 0.15 -5.04
CA ALA A 65 2.77 -0.70 -5.48
C ALA A 65 3.21 -1.59 -6.64
N TYR A 66 2.56 -2.75 -6.75
CA TYR A 66 2.79 -3.71 -7.83
C TYR A 66 1.44 -4.16 -8.40
N ASP A 67 1.40 -4.40 -9.72
CA ASP A 67 0.23 -4.99 -10.36
C ASP A 67 0.12 -6.50 -10.07
N GLU A 68 -0.92 -7.14 -10.62
CA GLU A 68 -1.18 -8.56 -10.43
C GLU A 68 -0.11 -9.51 -11.01
N ARG A 69 0.82 -8.97 -11.81
CA ARG A 69 1.94 -9.70 -12.41
C ARG A 69 3.25 -9.42 -11.69
N GLY A 70 3.22 -8.62 -10.61
CA GLY A 70 4.41 -8.24 -9.86
C GLY A 70 5.24 -7.16 -10.54
N LYS A 71 4.65 -6.43 -11.50
CA LYS A 71 5.30 -5.26 -12.10
C LYS A 71 5.08 -4.04 -11.21
N ALA A 72 6.15 -3.35 -10.88
CA ALA A 72 6.10 -2.10 -10.13
C ALA A 72 5.23 -1.04 -10.83
N LEU A 73 4.50 -0.29 -10.03
CA LEU A 73 3.66 0.85 -10.41
C LEU A 73 4.18 2.11 -9.71
N PRO A 74 5.19 2.81 -10.28
CA PRO A 74 5.84 3.96 -9.65
C PRO A 74 4.89 5.10 -9.27
N GLN A 75 3.79 5.23 -10.01
CA GLN A 75 2.76 6.24 -9.81
C GLN A 75 1.82 5.94 -8.63
N MET A 76 1.93 4.76 -8.02
CA MET A 76 1.12 4.31 -6.90
C MET A 76 2.01 3.89 -5.71
N ALA A 77 1.38 3.84 -4.54
CA ALA A 77 1.95 3.28 -3.32
C ALA A 77 0.99 2.27 -2.71
N SER A 78 1.53 1.19 -2.17
CA SER A 78 0.79 0.26 -1.32
C SER A 78 0.71 0.86 0.09
N LEU A 79 -0.50 0.97 0.60
CA LEU A 79 -0.78 1.46 1.95
C LEU A 79 -0.88 0.27 2.91
N TRP A 80 -0.07 0.31 3.96
CA TRP A 80 0.02 -0.71 4.99
C TRP A 80 -0.34 -0.12 6.34
N ARG A 81 -1.03 -0.89 7.19
CA ARG A 81 -1.33 -0.45 8.55
C ARG A 81 -1.15 -1.54 9.57
N ARG A 82 -0.86 -1.18 10.81
CA ARG A 82 -1.06 -2.04 11.98
C ARG A 82 -1.67 -1.25 13.11
N ARG A 83 -2.28 -1.95 14.07
CA ARG A 83 -2.80 -1.30 15.27
C ARG A 83 -1.62 -0.69 16.02
N SER A 84 -1.69 0.61 16.34
CA SER A 84 -0.76 1.17 17.30
C SER A 84 -1.03 0.46 18.64
N ALA A 85 0.01 -0.10 19.24
CA ALA A 85 -0.07 -0.81 20.51
C ALA A 85 -0.58 0.10 21.65
#